data_AF-A0A8H3M5D7-F1
#
_entry.id   AF-A0A8H3M5D7-F1
#
_cell.length_a   1.000
_cell.length_b   1.000
_cell.length_c   1.000
_cell.angle_alpha   90.00
_cell.angle_beta   90.00
_cell.angle_gamma   90.00
#
_symmetry.space_group_name_H-M   'P 1'
#
loop_
_entity.id
_entity.type
_entity.pdbx_description
1 polymer ?
#
loop_
_entity_poly.entity_id
_entity_poly.type
_entity_poly.pdbx_seq_one_letter_code
_entity_poly.pdbx_strand_id
1 'polypeptide(L)'
;MKTINNVIFKDWKCALCETDDETFDHVWLCDEQEDSITILIAKCKEYLLLLINKYRANKNTVYTNLDNIISDDIWKCIYDNDALTLLDLIKGIIPVSFNNINTHLQNQNNFRKVIFEFRSFLLAESEKIWTYRCMMQHEKERINGISSQDKNNRIVNNSYIDIHRKIDNSNQFCLEALESRVNLGSNVLSYYGTDLLPN
;
A
#
# COMPACT_ATOMS: atom_id res chain seq x y z
N MET A 1 31.13 17.09 -23.45
CA MET A 1 31.51 17.09 -22.02
C MET A 1 30.28 16.72 -21.21
N LYS A 2 30.30 15.61 -20.47
CA LYS A 2 29.24 15.29 -19.49
C LYS A 2 29.36 16.32 -18.37
N THR A 3 28.51 17.33 -18.37
CA THR A 3 28.32 18.18 -17.19
C THR A 3 27.75 17.26 -16.12
N ILE A 4 28.57 16.89 -15.14
CA ILE A 4 28.12 16.14 -13.96
C ILE A 4 27.29 17.14 -13.15
N ASN A 5 26.02 17.28 -13.52
CA ASN A 5 25.05 17.89 -12.62
C ASN A 5 24.98 16.98 -11.39
N ASN A 6 25.39 17.51 -10.24
CA ASN A 6 25.54 16.78 -8.96
C ASN A 6 24.22 16.21 -8.38
N VAL A 7 23.13 16.14 -9.16
CA VAL A 7 21.84 15.56 -8.79
C VAL A 7 21.21 14.93 -10.04
N ILE A 8 21.39 13.62 -10.22
CA ILE A 8 21.04 12.86 -11.44
C ILE A 8 19.53 12.82 -11.75
N PHE A 9 18.69 13.18 -10.78
CA PHE A 9 17.23 13.17 -10.89
C PHE A 9 16.60 14.52 -10.57
N LYS A 10 17.39 15.61 -10.60
CA LYS A 10 16.85 16.94 -10.33
C LYS A 10 15.77 17.26 -11.36
N ASP A 11 14.62 17.71 -10.89
CA ASP A 11 13.47 18.10 -11.72
C ASP A 11 12.89 16.96 -12.58
N TRP A 12 13.24 15.70 -12.28
CA TRP A 12 12.66 14.54 -12.94
C TRP A 12 11.21 14.36 -12.53
N LYS A 13 10.34 14.37 -13.53
CA LYS A 13 8.93 14.02 -13.39
C LYS A 13 8.73 12.51 -13.34
N CYS A 14 7.55 12.11 -12.86
CA CYS A 14 7.04 10.75 -12.86
C CYS A 14 7.44 9.97 -14.12
N ALA A 15 7.85 8.73 -13.95
CA ALA A 15 8.26 7.88 -15.06
C ALA A 15 7.11 7.47 -15.99
N LEU A 16 5.86 7.69 -15.55
CA LEU A 16 4.66 7.32 -16.28
C LEU A 16 4.06 8.53 -17.01
N CYS A 17 3.55 9.53 -16.28
CA CYS A 17 2.90 10.68 -16.91
C CYS A 17 3.87 11.76 -17.42
N GLU A 18 5.11 11.78 -16.93
CA GLU A 18 6.13 12.80 -17.24
C GLU A 18 5.74 14.26 -16.94
N THR A 19 4.59 14.50 -16.30
CA THR A 19 4.08 15.83 -15.95
C THR A 19 4.37 16.23 -14.51
N ASP A 20 4.06 15.35 -13.57
CA ASP A 20 4.06 15.65 -12.13
C ASP A 20 5.33 15.15 -11.43
N ASP A 21 5.63 15.76 -10.29
CA ASP A 21 6.72 15.26 -9.44
C ASP A 21 6.35 13.90 -8.87
N GLU A 22 7.29 12.97 -8.94
CA GLU A 22 7.05 11.63 -8.46
C GLU A 22 7.15 11.57 -6.93
N THR A 23 6.07 11.15 -6.31
CA THR A 23 5.97 10.86 -4.86
C THR A 23 5.39 9.46 -4.68
N PHE A 24 5.46 8.91 -3.47
CA PHE A 24 4.79 7.64 -3.19
C PHE A 24 3.31 7.69 -3.59
N ASP A 25 2.59 8.71 -3.13
CA ASP A 25 1.15 8.83 -3.39
C ASP A 25 0.91 9.00 -4.90
N HIS A 26 1.71 9.84 -5.59
CA HIS A 26 1.56 10.01 -7.04
C HIS A 26 1.79 8.71 -7.83
N VAL A 27 2.67 7.80 -7.41
CA VAL A 27 2.84 6.51 -8.12
C VAL A 27 1.52 5.74 -8.23
N TRP A 28 0.66 5.83 -7.21
CA TRP A 28 -0.63 5.15 -7.15
C TRP A 28 -1.80 6.02 -7.63
N LEU A 29 -1.63 7.35 -7.63
CA LEU A 29 -2.62 8.33 -8.08
C LEU A 29 -2.39 8.83 -9.51
N CYS A 30 -1.32 8.39 -10.18
CA CYS A 30 -0.99 8.80 -11.54
C CYS A 30 -2.09 8.34 -12.49
N ASP A 31 -2.55 9.24 -13.36
CA ASP A 31 -3.63 8.98 -14.33
C ASP A 31 -3.29 7.79 -15.26
N GLU A 32 -2.01 7.62 -15.63
CA GLU A 32 -1.52 6.49 -16.43
C GLU A 32 -1.68 5.11 -15.71
N GLN A 33 -2.05 5.11 -14.43
CA GLN A 33 -2.28 3.91 -13.63
C GLN A 33 -3.75 3.68 -13.28
N GLU A 34 -4.68 4.56 -13.68
CA GLU A 34 -6.08 4.51 -13.26
C GLU A 34 -6.73 3.14 -13.49
N ASP A 35 -6.54 2.58 -14.69
CA ASP A 35 -7.05 1.25 -15.05
C ASP A 35 -6.44 0.15 -14.17
N SER A 36 -5.13 0.22 -13.93
CA SER A 36 -4.40 -0.77 -13.13
C SER A 36 -4.86 -0.74 -11.67
N ILE A 37 -5.12 0.46 -11.13
CA ILE A 37 -5.64 0.66 -9.77
C ILE A 37 -7.09 0.17 -9.67
N THR A 38 -7.92 0.45 -10.67
CA THR A 38 -9.30 -0.04 -10.73
C THR A 38 -9.33 -1.57 -10.73
N ILE A 39 -8.47 -2.21 -11.52
CA ILE A 39 -8.31 -3.67 -11.56
C ILE A 39 -7.79 -4.20 -10.21
N LEU A 40 -6.81 -3.52 -9.59
CA LEU A 40 -6.29 -3.89 -8.27
C LEU A 40 -7.41 -3.90 -7.22
N ILE A 41 -8.22 -2.84 -7.15
CA ILE A 41 -9.35 -2.74 -6.21
C ILE A 41 -10.33 -3.88 -6.44
N ALA A 42 -10.74 -4.12 -7.69
CA ALA A 42 -11.68 -5.18 -8.03
C ALA A 42 -11.17 -6.56 -7.58
N LYS A 43 -9.92 -6.90 -7.92
CA LYS A 43 -9.26 -8.14 -7.49
C LYS A 43 -9.17 -8.27 -5.98
N CYS A 44 -8.80 -7.20 -5.28
CA CYS A 44 -8.71 -7.21 -3.82
C CYS A 44 -10.08 -7.47 -3.17
N LYS A 45 -11.14 -6.81 -3.66
CA LYS A 45 -12.51 -7.03 -3.18
C LYS A 45 -12.96 -8.47 -3.42
N GLU A 46 -12.76 -8.99 -4.62
CA GLU A 46 -13.11 -10.37 -4.99
C GLU A 46 -12.37 -11.39 -4.12
N TYR A 47 -11.06 -11.22 -3.96
CA TYR A 47 -10.24 -12.13 -3.18
C TYR A 47 -10.60 -12.10 -1.69
N LEU A 48 -10.84 -10.92 -1.12
CA LEU A 48 -11.28 -10.80 0.26
C LEU A 48 -12.65 -11.45 0.48
N LEU A 49 -13.59 -11.27 -0.45
CA LEU A 49 -14.89 -11.95 -0.41
C LEU A 49 -14.74 -13.47 -0.48
N LEU A 50 -13.84 -13.97 -1.32
CA LEU A 50 -13.51 -15.40 -1.41
C LEU A 50 -12.98 -15.92 -0.07
N LEU A 51 -12.06 -15.19 0.57
CA LEU A 51 -11.51 -15.56 1.87
C LEU A 51 -12.57 -15.58 2.97
N ILE A 52 -13.44 -14.55 3.02
CA ILE A 52 -14.55 -14.49 3.98
C ILE A 52 -15.47 -15.69 3.78
N ASN A 53 -15.86 -15.99 2.54
CA ASN A 53 -16.70 -17.14 2.25
C ASN A 53 -16.01 -18.46 2.59
N LYS A 54 -14.72 -18.63 2.31
CA LYS A 54 -13.93 -19.82 2.66
C LYS A 54 -13.97 -20.09 4.17
N TYR A 55 -13.75 -19.04 4.98
CA TYR A 55 -13.57 -19.16 6.43
C TYR A 55 -14.80 -18.84 7.28
N ARG A 56 -15.94 -18.48 6.67
CA ARG A 56 -17.20 -18.17 7.38
C ARG A 56 -17.60 -19.25 8.38
N ALA A 57 -18.13 -18.83 9.53
CA ALA A 57 -18.69 -19.73 10.54
C ALA A 57 -20.00 -20.38 10.05
N ASN A 58 -20.95 -19.55 9.60
CA ASN A 58 -22.22 -20.04 9.08
C ASN A 58 -22.09 -20.50 7.62
N LYS A 59 -22.10 -21.81 7.39
CA LYS A 59 -21.98 -22.38 6.03
C LYS A 59 -23.23 -22.16 5.17
N ASN A 60 -24.38 -21.85 5.75
CA ASN A 60 -25.62 -21.57 5.02
C ASN A 60 -25.69 -20.14 4.47
N THR A 61 -24.89 -19.21 5.01
CA THR A 61 -24.77 -17.85 4.48
C THR A 61 -23.68 -17.81 3.40
N VAL A 62 -23.95 -17.14 2.28
CA VAL A 62 -22.93 -16.85 1.25
C VAL A 62 -22.96 -15.36 0.97
N TYR A 63 -21.80 -14.71 1.07
CA TYR A 63 -21.65 -13.29 0.82
C TYR A 63 -21.34 -13.06 -0.67
N THR A 64 -22.03 -12.13 -1.31
CA THR A 64 -21.87 -11.80 -2.74
C THR A 64 -21.14 -10.49 -2.98
N ASN A 65 -21.02 -9.65 -1.95
CA ASN A 65 -20.26 -8.40 -1.97
C ASN A 65 -19.71 -8.11 -0.55
N LEU A 66 -18.96 -7.02 -0.41
CA LEU A 66 -18.38 -6.57 0.86
C LEU A 66 -19.22 -5.48 1.54
N ASP A 67 -20.39 -5.18 1.00
CA ASP A 67 -21.27 -4.13 1.50
C ASP A 67 -21.65 -4.44 2.96
N ASN A 68 -21.58 -3.42 3.82
CA ASN A 68 -21.80 -3.54 5.27
C ASN A 68 -20.78 -4.42 6.03
N ILE A 69 -19.80 -5.03 5.35
CA ILE A 69 -18.68 -5.73 6.00
C ILE A 69 -17.51 -4.76 6.19
N ILE A 70 -17.16 -4.02 5.13
CA ILE A 70 -16.02 -3.10 5.11
C ILE A 70 -16.49 -1.75 4.56
N SER A 71 -15.98 -0.65 5.13
CA SER A 71 -16.27 0.70 4.64
C SER A 71 -15.84 0.88 3.19
N ASP A 72 -16.62 1.63 2.41
CA ASP A 72 -16.28 1.95 1.02
C ASP A 72 -15.06 2.85 0.89
N ASP A 73 -14.78 3.69 1.91
CA ASP A 73 -13.66 4.63 1.88
C ASP A 73 -12.30 3.95 1.73
N ILE A 74 -12.15 2.72 2.25
CA ILE A 74 -10.88 2.00 2.18
C ILE A 74 -10.50 1.61 0.75
N TRP A 75 -11.49 1.58 -0.15
CA TRP A 75 -11.30 1.22 -1.55
C TRP A 75 -11.05 2.45 -2.44
N LYS A 76 -11.15 3.66 -1.90
CA LYS A 76 -10.84 4.88 -2.66
C LYS A 76 -9.33 4.99 -2.84
N CYS A 77 -8.87 5.26 -4.06
CA CYS A 77 -7.47 5.61 -4.33
C CYS A 77 -7.33 7.13 -4.29
N ILE A 78 -7.30 7.69 -3.08
CA ILE A 78 -7.10 9.12 -2.84
C ILE A 78 -6.25 9.30 -1.59
N TYR A 79 -5.57 10.43 -1.50
CA TYR A 79 -5.04 10.91 -0.22
C TYR A 79 -6.20 11.52 0.58
N ASP A 80 -6.39 11.03 1.81
CA ASP A 80 -7.40 11.53 2.73
C ASP A 80 -6.78 11.68 4.13
N ASN A 81 -7.00 12.83 4.74
CA ASN A 81 -6.48 13.15 6.07
C ASN A 81 -7.28 12.49 7.20
N ASP A 82 -8.57 12.26 7.00
CA ASP A 82 -9.53 11.87 8.03
C ASP A 82 -9.97 10.40 7.92
N ALA A 83 -9.73 9.78 6.77
CA ALA A 83 -10.04 8.38 6.49
C ALA A 83 -8.79 7.58 6.09
N LEU A 84 -8.84 6.27 6.36
CA LEU A 84 -7.90 5.32 5.78
C LEU A 84 -8.39 4.90 4.40
N THR A 85 -7.50 4.91 3.42
CA THR A 85 -7.82 4.64 2.01
C THR A 85 -7.00 3.48 1.44
N LEU A 86 -7.12 3.21 0.14
CA LEU A 86 -6.33 2.17 -0.52
C LEU A 86 -4.83 2.42 -0.36
N LEU A 87 -4.40 3.68 -0.34
CA LEU A 87 -2.99 4.05 -0.16
C LEU A 87 -2.45 3.55 1.17
N ASP A 88 -3.25 3.61 2.23
CA ASP A 88 -2.88 3.10 3.55
C ASP A 88 -2.84 1.56 3.57
N LEU A 89 -3.79 0.89 2.89
CA LEU A 89 -3.75 -0.56 2.72
C LEU A 89 -2.48 -1.03 2.01
N ILE A 90 -2.08 -0.35 0.93
CA ILE A 90 -0.85 -0.65 0.16
C ILE A 90 0.39 -0.44 1.03
N LYS A 91 0.40 0.59 1.89
CA LYS A 91 1.44 0.79 2.92
C LYS A 91 1.42 -0.29 4.01
N GLY A 92 0.43 -1.18 3.99
CA GLY A 92 0.27 -2.30 4.92
C GLY A 92 -0.54 -1.96 6.16
N ILE A 93 -1.13 -0.78 6.27
CA ILE A 93 -1.98 -0.42 7.40
C ILE A 93 -3.30 -1.18 7.26
N ILE A 94 -3.74 -1.87 8.33
CA ILE A 94 -5.03 -2.55 8.36
C ILE A 94 -6.00 -1.76 9.25
N PRO A 95 -7.09 -1.20 8.69
CA PRO A 95 -8.07 -0.46 9.47
C PRO A 95 -8.75 -1.32 10.52
N VAL A 96 -9.11 -0.72 11.65
CA VAL A 96 -9.96 -1.36 12.67
C VAL A 96 -11.31 -1.80 12.10
N SER A 97 -11.83 -1.18 11.04
CA SER A 97 -13.07 -1.60 10.37
C SER A 97 -13.01 -3.04 9.85
N PHE A 98 -11.81 -3.58 9.59
CA PHE A 98 -11.65 -5.00 9.22
C PHE A 98 -12.06 -5.95 10.35
N ASN A 99 -12.12 -5.49 11.61
CA ASN A 99 -12.64 -6.31 12.72
C ASN A 99 -14.10 -6.73 12.50
N ASN A 100 -14.87 -6.02 11.68
CA ASN A 100 -16.22 -6.44 11.29
C ASN A 100 -16.22 -7.81 10.60
N ILE A 101 -15.15 -8.15 9.86
CA ILE A 101 -14.97 -9.48 9.28
C ILE A 101 -15.02 -10.57 10.35
N ASN A 102 -14.43 -10.33 11.53
CA ASN A 102 -14.39 -11.32 12.61
C ASN A 102 -15.79 -11.71 13.10
N THR A 103 -16.79 -10.83 12.98
CA THR A 103 -18.19 -11.14 13.32
C THR A 103 -18.79 -12.24 12.42
N HIS A 104 -18.33 -12.34 11.16
CA HIS A 104 -18.77 -13.33 10.18
C HIS A 104 -17.97 -14.64 10.27
N LEU A 105 -16.75 -14.59 10.81
CA LEU A 105 -15.87 -15.74 10.99
C LEU A 105 -16.03 -16.41 12.35
N GLN A 106 -16.44 -15.66 13.38
CA GLN A 106 -16.61 -16.08 14.78
C GLN A 106 -15.42 -16.89 15.35
N ASN A 107 -14.22 -16.65 14.79
CA ASN A 107 -13.01 -17.36 15.15
C ASN A 107 -11.79 -16.47 14.84
N GLN A 108 -11.06 -16.09 15.88
CA GLN A 108 -9.90 -15.19 15.78
C GLN A 108 -8.77 -15.79 14.91
N ASN A 109 -8.53 -17.10 14.99
CA ASN A 109 -7.52 -17.75 14.15
C ASN A 109 -7.89 -17.68 12.67
N ASN A 110 -9.17 -17.84 12.33
CA ASN A 110 -9.65 -17.67 10.95
C ASN A 110 -9.55 -16.21 10.51
N PHE A 111 -9.87 -15.26 11.38
CA PHE A 111 -9.66 -13.84 11.10
C PHE A 111 -8.20 -13.52 10.77
N ARG A 112 -7.25 -13.97 11.59
CA ARG A 112 -5.81 -13.81 11.32
C ARG A 112 -5.39 -14.42 9.98
N LYS A 113 -5.90 -15.61 9.64
CA LYS A 113 -5.65 -16.25 8.33
C LYS A 113 -6.18 -15.41 7.18
N VAL A 114 -7.42 -14.90 7.29
CA VAL A 114 -8.02 -14.02 6.27
C VAL A 114 -7.18 -12.77 6.07
N ILE A 115 -6.81 -12.07 7.16
CA ILE A 115 -5.99 -10.85 7.07
C ILE A 115 -4.61 -11.14 6.48
N PHE A 116 -3.98 -12.23 6.89
CA PHE A 116 -2.67 -12.63 6.37
C PHE A 116 -2.73 -12.95 4.87
N GLU A 117 -3.64 -13.84 4.45
CA GLU A 117 -3.82 -14.22 3.05
C GLU A 117 -4.17 -12.98 2.19
N PHE A 118 -5.06 -12.11 2.68
CA PHE A 118 -5.43 -10.87 1.99
C PHE A 118 -4.25 -9.91 1.84
N ARG A 119 -3.46 -9.67 2.90
CA ARG A 119 -2.29 -8.79 2.82
C ARG A 119 -1.24 -9.31 1.86
N SER A 120 -0.97 -10.61 1.88
CA SER A 120 -0.05 -11.24 0.94
C SER A 120 -0.51 -11.07 -0.51
N PHE A 121 -1.82 -11.22 -0.76
CA PHE A 121 -2.39 -11.00 -2.08
C PHE A 121 -2.32 -9.54 -2.53
N LEU A 122 -2.75 -8.60 -1.67
CA LEU A 122 -2.69 -7.17 -1.96
C LEU A 122 -1.26 -6.73 -2.29
N LEU A 123 -0.29 -7.17 -1.49
CA LEU A 123 1.13 -6.87 -1.73
C LEU A 123 1.57 -7.41 -3.09
N ALA A 124 1.29 -8.67 -3.40
CA ALA A 124 1.67 -9.30 -4.66
C ALA A 124 1.02 -8.63 -5.88
N GLU A 125 -0.23 -8.19 -5.80
CA GLU A 125 -0.87 -7.45 -6.90
C GLU A 125 -0.33 -6.02 -7.02
N SER A 126 -0.10 -5.33 -5.90
CA SER A 126 0.47 -3.97 -5.90
C SER A 126 1.93 -3.95 -6.40
N GLU A 127 2.69 -5.01 -6.16
CA GLU A 127 4.07 -5.16 -6.64
C GLU A 127 4.14 -5.20 -8.17
N LYS A 128 3.11 -5.72 -8.86
CA LYS A 128 3.03 -5.70 -10.33
C LYS A 128 3.00 -4.28 -10.87
N ILE A 129 2.19 -3.43 -10.24
CA ILE A 129 2.09 -2.00 -10.55
C ILE A 129 3.42 -1.30 -10.28
N TRP A 130 4.00 -1.53 -9.11
CA TRP A 130 5.31 -0.97 -8.76
C TRP A 130 6.42 -1.40 -9.72
N THR A 131 6.42 -2.67 -10.12
CA THR A 131 7.39 -3.24 -11.06
C THR A 131 7.26 -2.63 -12.44
N TYR A 132 6.03 -2.44 -12.94
CA TYR A 132 5.78 -1.75 -14.20
C TYR A 132 6.33 -0.32 -14.19
N ARG A 133 6.05 0.44 -13.12
CA ARG A 133 6.64 1.77 -12.92
C ARG A 133 8.17 1.74 -12.86
N CYS A 134 8.78 0.75 -12.19
CA CYS A 134 10.24 0.60 -12.14
C CYS A 134 10.83 0.36 -13.54
N MET A 135 10.15 -0.45 -14.36
CA MET A 135 10.55 -0.70 -15.75
C MET A 135 10.54 0.60 -16.56
N MET A 136 9.49 1.42 -16.42
CA MET A 136 9.39 2.71 -17.11
C MET A 136 10.49 3.70 -16.65
N GLN A 137 10.79 3.73 -15.35
CA GLN A 137 11.90 4.51 -14.82
C GLN A 137 13.25 4.06 -15.40
N HIS A 138 13.48 2.74 -15.50
CA HIS A 138 14.71 2.21 -16.10
C HIS A 138 14.85 2.58 -17.58
N GLU A 139 13.75 2.56 -18.33
CA GLU A 139 13.77 2.98 -19.74
C GLU A 139 14.09 4.47 -19.88
N LYS A 140 13.48 5.30 -19.03
CA LYS A 140 13.78 6.74 -18.95
C LYS A 140 15.26 7.01 -18.63
N GLU A 141 15.83 6.29 -17.67
CA GLU A 141 17.26 6.32 -17.34
C GLU A 141 18.14 5.92 -18.54
N ARG A 142 17.76 4.84 -19.23
CA ARG A 142 18.49 4.32 -20.39
C ARG A 142 18.53 5.34 -21.53
N ILE A 143 17.40 5.95 -21.85
CA ILE A 143 17.29 6.99 -22.91
C ILE A 143 18.15 8.22 -22.57
N ASN A 144 18.23 8.59 -21.29
CA ASN A 144 19.06 9.70 -20.81
C ASN A 144 20.54 9.32 -20.60
N GLY A 145 20.94 8.09 -20.93
CA GLY A 145 22.33 7.63 -20.80
C GLY A 145 22.82 7.54 -19.36
N ILE A 146 21.91 7.34 -18.40
CA ILE A 146 22.22 7.16 -16.98
C ILE A 146 22.49 5.68 -16.72
N SER A 147 23.71 5.39 -16.24
CA SER A 147 24.13 4.04 -15.85
C SER A 147 23.95 3.79 -14.36
N SER A 148 24.03 2.52 -13.95
CA SER A 148 24.11 2.16 -12.52
C SER A 148 25.31 2.78 -11.81
N GLN A 149 26.44 2.98 -12.52
CA GLN A 149 27.61 3.67 -11.96
C GLN A 149 27.32 5.15 -11.68
N ASP A 150 26.60 5.82 -12.58
CA ASP A 150 26.17 7.21 -12.35
C ASP A 150 25.30 7.29 -11.08
N LYS A 151 24.33 6.38 -10.92
CA LYS A 151 23.47 6.30 -9.73
C LYS A 151 24.24 6.07 -8.43
N ASN A 152 25.29 5.25 -8.45
CA ASN A 152 26.13 4.98 -7.27
C ASN A 152 27.05 6.16 -6.90
N ASN A 153 27.44 6.98 -7.89
CA ASN A 153 28.30 8.13 -7.70
C ASN A 153 27.52 9.43 -7.39
N ARG A 154 26.19 9.35 -7.22
CA ARG A 154 25.37 10.52 -6.89
C ARG A 154 25.73 11.06 -5.50
N ILE A 155 25.90 12.38 -5.39
CA ILE A 155 25.92 13.05 -4.09
C ILE A 155 24.49 12.95 -3.55
N VAL A 156 24.27 12.07 -2.57
CA VAL A 156 23.01 12.02 -1.82
C VAL A 156 22.99 13.27 -0.94
N ASN A 157 22.53 14.39 -1.48
CA ASN A 157 21.95 15.40 -0.61
C ASN A 157 20.74 14.73 0.02
N ASN A 158 20.84 14.39 1.31
CA ASN A 158 19.80 13.82 2.15
C ASN A 158 18.54 14.72 2.10
N SER A 159 17.78 14.63 1.02
CA SER A 159 16.35 14.87 1.05
C SER A 159 15.77 13.50 1.30
N TYR A 160 15.75 13.13 2.58
CA TYR A 160 14.97 12.02 3.07
C TYR A 160 13.59 12.11 2.42
N ILE A 161 13.25 11.16 1.53
CA ILE A 161 11.86 11.02 1.09
C ILE A 161 11.13 10.70 2.38
N ASP A 162 10.36 11.65 2.88
CA ASP A 162 9.62 11.47 4.11
C ASP A 162 8.61 10.35 3.87
N ILE A 163 8.96 9.16 4.38
CA ILE A 163 8.10 7.99 4.38
C ILE A 163 6.96 8.15 5.39
N HIS A 164 7.05 9.16 6.27
CA HIS A 164 6.00 9.48 7.20
C HIS A 164 4.93 10.32 6.50
N ARG A 165 3.68 10.11 6.94
CA ARG A 165 2.57 11.00 6.60
C ARG A 165 2.99 12.42 7.00
N LYS A 166 2.92 13.38 6.08
CA LYS A 166 3.06 14.80 6.44
C LYS A 166 1.91 15.14 7.39
N ILE A 167 2.21 15.14 8.69
CA ILE A 167 1.27 15.60 9.70
C ILE A 167 1.29 17.12 9.61
N ASP A 168 0.21 17.71 9.12
CA ASP A 168 0.07 19.16 9.11
C ASP A 168 0.03 19.64 10.57
N ASN A 169 1.07 20.33 11.02
CA ASN A 169 1.21 20.84 12.38
C ASN A 169 0.09 21.81 12.79
N SER A 170 -0.76 22.24 11.85
CA SER A 170 -1.95 23.05 12.12
C SER A 170 -3.12 22.24 12.67
N ASN A 171 -3.15 20.94 12.41
CA ASN A 171 -4.05 20.00 13.05
C ASN A 171 -3.21 19.14 13.95
N GLN A 172 -3.32 19.41 15.25
CA GLN A 172 -2.96 18.49 16.32
C GLN A 172 -3.83 17.23 16.13
N PHE A 173 -3.45 16.44 15.12
CA PHE A 173 -4.04 15.18 14.73
C PHE A 173 -3.93 14.34 15.98
N CYS A 174 -5.08 14.12 16.58
CA CYS A 174 -5.23 13.36 17.80
C CYS A 174 -4.67 11.97 17.48
N LEU A 175 -3.41 11.72 17.85
CA LEU A 175 -2.76 10.42 17.73
C LEU A 175 -3.66 9.35 18.35
N GLU A 176 -4.39 9.69 19.42
CA GLU A 176 -5.40 8.84 20.05
C GLU A 176 -6.54 8.42 19.08
N ALA A 177 -6.93 9.26 18.11
CA ALA A 177 -7.98 8.94 17.13
C ALA A 177 -7.47 7.95 16.07
N LEU A 178 -6.23 8.09 15.59
CA LEU A 178 -5.62 7.11 14.68
C LEU A 178 -5.22 5.83 15.44
N GLU A 179 -4.70 5.94 16.65
CA GLU A 179 -4.41 4.82 17.55
C GLU A 179 -5.67 4.04 17.94
N SER A 180 -6.82 4.71 18.10
CA SER A 180 -8.12 4.04 18.32
C SER A 180 -8.65 3.32 17.06
N ARG A 181 -8.15 3.70 15.87
CA ARG A 181 -8.57 3.20 14.55
C ARG A 181 -7.56 2.25 13.91
N VAL A 182 -6.39 2.09 14.53
CA VAL A 182 -5.31 1.20 14.12
C VAL A 182 -5.01 0.30 15.32
N ASN A 183 -5.39 -0.98 15.25
CA ASN A 183 -4.80 -1.96 16.15
C ASN A 183 -3.32 -2.08 15.76
N LEU A 184 -2.46 -1.29 16.41
CA LEU A 184 -1.03 -1.53 16.41
C LEU A 184 -0.84 -2.90 17.06
N GLY A 185 -0.82 -3.94 16.23
CA GLY A 185 -0.33 -5.24 16.65
C GLY A 185 0.99 -4.99 17.35
N SER A 186 1.10 -5.48 18.58
CA SER A 186 2.34 -5.51 19.33
C SER A 186 3.50 -5.83 18.39
N ASN A 187 4.64 -5.17 18.61
CA ASN A 187 5.94 -5.31 17.91
C ASN A 187 5.88 -6.31 16.77
N VAL A 188 6.01 -5.89 15.50
CA VAL A 188 5.85 -6.74 14.29
C VAL A 188 6.37 -8.18 14.46
N LEU A 189 7.50 -8.35 15.15
CA LEU A 189 8.09 -9.64 15.55
C LEU A 189 7.22 -10.53 16.46
N SER A 190 6.51 -9.97 17.43
CA SER A 190 5.52 -10.67 18.26
C SER A 190 4.29 -11.15 17.46
N TYR A 191 3.99 -10.53 16.32
CA TYR A 191 2.93 -10.97 15.40
C TYR A 191 3.40 -12.13 14.50
N TYR A 192 4.70 -12.25 14.24
CA TYR A 192 5.32 -13.32 13.44
C TYR A 192 5.78 -14.55 14.24
N GLY A 193 5.56 -14.57 15.55
CA GLY A 193 5.71 -15.77 16.38
C GLY A 193 7.14 -16.11 16.79
N THR A 194 7.31 -16.44 18.06
CA THR A 194 8.48 -17.11 18.64
C THR A 194 8.44 -18.63 18.48
N ASP A 195 7.62 -19.17 17.58
CA ASP A 195 7.41 -20.63 17.44
C ASP A 195 7.85 -21.20 16.09
N LEU A 196 8.71 -20.51 15.34
CA LEU A 196 9.25 -21.00 14.06
C LEU A 196 10.78 -21.12 14.03
N LEU A 197 11.37 -21.62 15.12
CA LEU A 197 12.72 -22.18 15.08
C LEU A 197 12.65 -23.67 15.42
N PRO A 198 12.84 -24.58 14.45
CA PRO A 198 13.15 -25.97 14.74
C PRO A 198 14.57 -26.07 15.30
N ASN A 199 14.75 -26.86 16.36
CA ASN A 199 16.05 -27.46 16.69
C ASN A 199 16.43 -28.48 15.60
#